data_AF-A0A132NM59-F1
#
_entry.id   AF-A0A132NM59-F1
#
_cell.length_a   1.000
_cell.length_b   1.000
_cell.length_c   1.000
_cell.angle_alpha   90.00
_cell.angle_beta   90.00
_cell.angle_gamma   90.00
#
_symmetry.space_group_name_H-M   'P 1'
#
loop_
_entity.id
_entity.type
_entity.pdbx_description
1 polymer ?
#
loop_
_entity_poly.entity_id
_entity_poly.type
_entity_poly.pdbx_seq_one_letter_code
_entity_poly.pdbx_strand_id
1 'polypeptide(L)'
;MRWAGWGDPAHAVELPDAVTALLEQALGVRRPQRAPARPGDIELPPPALSPRILDALTAAVGADHVHTDRDARLRHTRGRSTPDLLKLRADDATDAPDAV
;
A
#
# COMPACT_ATOMS: atom_id res chain seq x y z
N MET A 1 9.00 -7.10 -0.73
CA MET A 1 8.92 -5.64 -0.95
C MET A 1 8.29 -4.99 0.29
N ARG A 2 8.73 -3.79 0.69
CA ARG A 2 8.13 -3.05 1.82
C ARG A 2 6.69 -2.63 1.51
N TRP A 3 5.78 -2.74 2.49
CA TRP A 3 4.36 -2.38 2.34
C TRP A 3 4.16 -0.89 2.01
N ALA A 4 4.67 0.01 2.85
CA ALA A 4 4.53 1.46 2.72
C ALA A 4 5.89 2.14 2.44
N GLY A 5 6.68 1.55 1.55
CA GLY A 5 8.01 2.03 1.21
C GLY A 5 8.61 1.32 0.00
N TRP A 6 9.86 1.64 -0.30
CA TRP A 6 10.60 1.07 -1.42
C TRP A 6 11.55 -0.04 -0.98
N GLY A 7 11.83 -0.99 -1.89
CA GLY A 7 12.89 -1.98 -1.72
C GLY A 7 12.51 -3.19 -0.88
N ASP A 8 13.53 -3.99 -0.61
CA ASP A 8 13.47 -5.20 0.19
C ASP A 8 13.57 -4.85 1.69
N PRO A 9 12.62 -5.29 2.54
CA PRO A 9 12.74 -5.15 3.98
C PRO A 9 14.05 -5.67 4.56
N ALA A 10 14.65 -6.72 4.00
CA ALA A 10 15.92 -7.28 4.49
C ALA A 10 17.12 -6.34 4.27
N HIS A 11 16.99 -5.37 3.36
CA HIS A 11 18.01 -4.38 3.02
C HIS A 11 17.67 -2.99 3.59
N ALA A 12 16.94 -2.98 4.71
CA ALA A 12 16.61 -1.78 5.47
C ALA A 12 17.85 -1.02 5.94
N VAL A 13 17.88 0.30 5.73
CA VAL A 13 18.88 1.18 6.34
C VAL A 13 18.17 2.17 7.24
N GLU A 14 18.63 2.25 8.48
CA GLU A 14 18.25 3.31 9.43
C GLU A 14 19.21 4.49 9.30
N LEU A 15 18.69 5.71 9.45
CA LEU A 15 19.52 6.91 9.41
C LEU A 15 20.37 7.00 10.69
N PRO A 16 21.68 7.29 10.59
CA PRO A 16 22.50 7.56 11.77
C PRO A 16 21.96 8.75 12.58
N ASP A 17 22.19 8.74 13.90
CA ASP A 17 21.69 9.79 14.81
C ASP A 17 22.15 11.19 14.41
N ALA A 18 23.42 11.34 14.01
CA ALA A 18 23.96 12.62 13.55
C ALA A 18 23.21 13.19 12.33
N VAL A 19 22.78 12.33 11.40
CA VAL A 19 22.00 12.73 10.23
C VAL A 19 20.58 13.13 10.67
N THR A 20 19.98 12.38 11.59
CA THR A 20 18.65 12.72 12.10
C THR A 20 18.65 14.06 12.83
N ALA A 21 19.64 14.31 13.70
CA ALA A 21 19.80 15.58 14.41
C ALA A 21 19.97 16.77 13.44
N LEU A 22 20.74 16.58 12.37
CA LEU A 22 20.89 17.60 11.32
C LEU A 22 19.56 17.93 10.64
N LEU A 23 18.77 16.92 10.26
CA LEU A 23 17.46 17.11 9.62
C LEU A 23 16.48 17.85 10.54
N GLU A 24 16.49 17.52 11.83
CA GLU A 24 15.64 18.18 12.83
C GLU A 24 16.05 19.64 13.02
N GLN A 25 17.34 19.92 13.22
CA GLN A 25 17.83 21.26 13.55
C GLN A 25 17.89 22.21 12.35
N ALA A 26 18.32 21.72 11.17
CA ALA A 26 18.53 22.57 10.01
C ALA A 26 17.28 22.73 9.14
N LEU A 27 16.45 21.69 9.06
CA LEU A 27 15.27 21.66 8.18
C LEU A 27 13.93 21.60 8.94
N GLY A 28 13.96 21.52 10.27
CA GLY A 28 12.75 21.44 11.09
C GLY A 28 11.95 20.14 10.85
N VAL A 29 12.59 19.10 10.32
CA VAL A 29 11.91 17.82 10.04
C VAL A 29 11.43 17.22 11.36
N ARG A 30 10.17 16.78 11.39
CA ARG A 30 9.59 16.10 12.54
C ARG A 30 9.35 14.64 12.21
N ARG A 31 9.70 13.76 13.14
CA ARG A 31 9.35 12.34 13.02
C ARG A 31 7.82 12.19 12.98
N PRO A 32 7.31 11.28 12.12
CA PRO A 32 5.89 10.98 12.12
C PRO A 32 5.46 10.43 13.49
N GLN A 33 4.28 10.84 13.95
CA GLN A 33 3.76 10.45 15.27
C GLN A 33 3.32 8.98 15.34
N ARG A 34 2.97 8.39 14.19
CA ARG A 34 2.51 7.00 14.09
C ARG A 34 3.23 6.29 12.95
N ALA A 35 3.57 5.03 13.19
CA ALA A 35 3.94 4.14 12.10
C ALA A 35 2.73 3.83 11.21
N PRO A 36 2.94 3.48 9.93
CA PRO A 36 1.88 2.91 9.09
C PRO A 36 1.31 1.63 9.71
N ALA A 37 0.02 1.38 9.52
CA ALA A 37 -0.57 0.11 9.93
C ALA A 37 0.04 -1.06 9.14
N ARG A 38 -0.07 -2.26 9.71
CA ARG A 38 0.32 -3.47 8.99
C ARG A 38 -0.71 -3.74 7.90
N PRO A 39 -0.33 -4.39 6.79
CA PRO A 39 -1.26 -4.71 5.71
C PRO A 39 -2.53 -5.43 6.17
N GLY A 40 -2.47 -6.26 7.22
CA GLY A 40 -3.64 -6.98 7.76
C GLY A 40 -4.65 -6.09 8.49
N ASP A 41 -4.24 -4.90 8.95
CA ASP A 41 -5.05 -4.01 9.79
C ASP A 41 -5.75 -2.90 8.97
N ILE A 42 -5.46 -2.82 7.66
CA ILE A 42 -6.00 -1.79 6.78
C ILE A 42 -7.41 -2.16 6.30
N GLU A 43 -8.36 -1.27 6.47
CA GLU A 43 -9.72 -1.52 5.97
C GLU A 43 -9.81 -1.25 4.47
N LEU A 44 -10.49 -2.13 3.74
CA LEU A 44 -10.72 -1.99 2.30
C LEU A 44 -12.21 -1.77 2.07
N PRO A 45 -12.58 -0.94 1.08
CA PRO A 45 -13.96 -0.88 0.65
C PRO A 45 -14.43 -2.25 0.16
N PRO A 46 -15.71 -2.62 0.38
CA PRO A 46 -16.28 -3.81 -0.22
C PRO A 46 -16.21 -3.69 -1.76
N PRO A 47 -15.94 -4.78 -2.50
CA PRO A 47 -15.95 -4.74 -3.95
C PRO A 47 -17.31 -4.26 -4.49
N ALA A 48 -17.29 -3.30 -5.41
CA ALA A 48 -18.50 -2.79 -6.08
C ALA A 48 -18.78 -3.49 -7.43
N LEU A 49 -17.89 -4.38 -7.86
CA LEU A 49 -17.99 -5.09 -9.14
C LEU A 49 -19.21 -6.03 -9.16
N SER A 50 -20.06 -5.88 -10.18
CA SER A 50 -21.24 -6.75 -10.31
C SER A 50 -20.85 -8.20 -10.64
N PRO A 51 -21.63 -9.21 -10.18
CA PRO A 51 -21.38 -10.61 -10.50
C PRO A 51 -21.28 -10.89 -12.00
N ARG A 52 -22.12 -10.24 -12.81
CA ARG A 52 -22.10 -10.39 -14.27
C ARG A 52 -20.77 -9.97 -14.91
N ILE A 53 -20.14 -8.90 -14.41
CA ILE A 53 -18.84 -8.46 -14.92
C ILE A 53 -17.75 -9.40 -14.44
N LEU A 54 -17.83 -9.86 -13.19
CA LEU A 54 -16.90 -10.85 -12.66
C LEU A 54 -16.93 -12.14 -13.49
N ASP A 55 -18.12 -12.66 -13.80
CA ASP A 55 -18.28 -13.85 -14.65
C ASP A 55 -17.69 -13.64 -16.05
N ALA A 56 -17.87 -12.45 -16.64
CA ALA A 56 -17.31 -12.11 -17.94
C ALA A 56 -15.78 -12.04 -17.93
N LEU A 57 -15.18 -11.47 -16.87
CA LEU A 57 -13.73 -11.47 -16.68
C LEU A 57 -13.21 -12.90 -16.52
N THR A 58 -13.82 -13.68 -15.63
CA THR A 58 -13.47 -15.08 -15.41
C THR A 58 -13.58 -15.93 -16.67
N ALA A 59 -14.59 -15.71 -17.52
CA ALA A 59 -14.71 -16.39 -18.79
C ALA A 59 -13.61 -16.01 -19.80
N ALA A 60 -13.12 -14.76 -19.75
CA ALA A 60 -12.09 -14.26 -20.66
C ALA A 60 -10.68 -14.69 -20.26
N VAL A 61 -10.35 -14.66 -18.96
CA VAL A 61 -8.98 -14.91 -18.48
C VAL A 61 -8.82 -16.22 -17.70
N GLY A 62 -9.91 -16.89 -17.33
CA GLY A 62 -9.92 -18.08 -16.48
C GLY A 62 -10.06 -17.75 -15.00
N ALA A 63 -10.67 -18.66 -14.21
CA ALA A 63 -10.94 -18.45 -12.79
C ALA A 63 -9.66 -18.29 -11.94
N ASP A 64 -8.57 -18.96 -12.33
CA ASP A 64 -7.29 -18.90 -11.63
C ASP A 64 -6.55 -17.55 -11.83
N HIS A 65 -7.08 -16.68 -12.69
CA HIS A 65 -6.49 -15.40 -13.07
C HIS A 65 -7.33 -14.18 -12.67
N VAL A 66 -8.37 -14.38 -11.85
CA VAL A 66 -9.18 -13.29 -11.30
C VAL A 66 -9.16 -13.35 -9.78
N HIS A 67 -8.59 -12.33 -9.16
CA HIS A 67 -8.42 -12.27 -7.71
C HIS A 67 -9.29 -11.17 -7.10
N THR A 68 -10.23 -11.57 -6.25
CA THR A 68 -11.08 -10.65 -5.46
C THR A 68 -10.69 -10.66 -3.98
N ASP A 69 -9.68 -11.45 -3.61
CA ASP A 69 -9.22 -11.55 -2.24
C ASP A 69 -8.58 -10.23 -1.76
N ARG A 70 -8.59 -10.08 -0.44
CA ARG A 70 -8.14 -8.88 0.23
C ARG A 70 -6.67 -8.53 -0.06
N ASP A 71 -5.78 -9.53 -0.08
CA ASP A 71 -4.35 -9.29 -0.21
C ASP A 71 -3.99 -8.85 -1.63
N ALA A 72 -4.55 -9.50 -2.64
CA ALA A 72 -4.40 -9.11 -4.03
C ALA A 72 -4.86 -7.66 -4.25
N ARG A 73 -6.07 -7.31 -3.84
CA ARG A 73 -6.62 -5.95 -3.99
C ARG A 73 -5.77 -4.90 -3.28
N LEU A 74 -5.35 -5.20 -2.04
CA LEU A 74 -4.52 -4.28 -1.24
C LEU A 74 -3.14 -4.02 -1.87
N ARG A 75 -2.48 -5.06 -2.39
CA ARG A 75 -1.16 -4.92 -3.01
C ARG A 75 -1.19 -4.18 -4.34
N HIS A 76 -2.33 -4.18 -5.03
CA HIS A 76 -2.53 -3.51 -6.32
C HIS A 76 -3.25 -2.17 -6.18
N THR A 77 -3.41 -1.64 -4.96
CA THR A 77 -4.07 -0.35 -4.71
C THR A 77 -3.24 0.82 -5.26
N ARG A 78 -1.91 0.86 -5.01
CA ARG A 78 -1.05 1.99 -5.41
C ARG A 78 0.38 1.59 -5.76
N GLY A 79 1.06 2.50 -6.45
CA GLY A 79 2.48 2.43 -6.75
C GLY A 79 3.38 2.94 -5.61
N ARG A 80 4.51 3.54 -6.01
CA ARG A 80 5.58 3.99 -5.11
C ARG A 80 5.98 5.46 -5.31
N SER A 81 5.09 6.24 -5.92
CA SER A 81 5.27 7.70 -5.97
C SER A 81 5.18 8.31 -4.57
N THR A 82 5.70 9.52 -4.38
CA THR A 82 5.60 10.21 -3.08
C THR A 82 4.14 10.34 -2.60
N PRO A 83 3.17 10.78 -3.42
CA PRO A 83 1.76 10.81 -3.03
C PRO A 83 1.21 9.44 -2.61
N ASP A 84 1.53 8.38 -3.36
CA ASP A 84 1.07 7.02 -3.05
C ASP A 84 1.58 6.55 -1.70
N LEU A 85 2.89 6.76 -1.45
CA LEU A 85 3.50 6.37 -0.18
C LEU A 85 2.93 7.15 0.99
N LEU A 86 2.58 8.44 0.82
CA LEU A 86 1.94 9.21 1.87
C LEU A 86 0.55 8.66 2.22
N LYS A 87 -0.27 8.33 1.21
CA LYS A 87 -1.59 7.72 1.43
C LYS A 87 -1.50 6.33 2.07
N LEU A 88 -0.58 5.48 1.59
CA LEU A 88 -0.32 4.16 2.20
C LEU A 88 0.13 4.27 3.67
N ARG A 89 0.89 5.31 4.03
CA ARG A 89 1.31 5.56 5.42
C ARG A 89 0.20 6.16 6.29
N ALA A 90 -0.81 6.73 5.66
CA ALA A 90 -2.05 7.19 6.30
C ALA A 90 -3.11 6.08 6.39
N ASP A 91 -2.77 4.84 6.01
CA ASP A 91 -3.67 3.68 5.93
C ASP A 91 -4.86 3.87 4.98
N ASP A 92 -4.76 4.80 4.03
CA ASP A 92 -5.78 4.99 3.01
C ASP A 92 -5.67 3.84 1.99
N ALA A 93 -6.75 3.07 1.81
CA ALA A 93 -6.91 2.08 0.73
C ALA A 93 -8.23 2.27 -0.03
N THR A 94 -8.73 3.51 -0.06
CA THR A 94 -10.06 3.86 -0.60
C THR A 94 -10.19 3.67 -2.11
N ASP A 95 -9.06 3.64 -2.83
CA ASP A 95 -8.94 3.42 -4.28
C ASP A 95 -8.51 1.99 -4.63
N ALA A 96 -8.66 1.04 -3.70
CA ALA A 96 -8.35 -0.35 -3.99
C ALA A 96 -9.23 -0.90 -5.12
N PRO A 97 -8.65 -1.65 -6.07
CA PRO A 97 -9.44 -2.25 -7.15
C PRO A 97 -10.44 -3.26 -6.58
N ASP A 98 -11.54 -3.49 -7.28
CA ASP A 98 -12.54 -4.49 -6.90
C ASP A 98 -12.07 -5.93 -7.20
N ALA A 99 -11.31 -6.08 -8.29
CA ALA A 99 -10.68 -7.33 -8.73
C ALA A 99 -9.34 -7.01 -9.40
N VAL A 100 -8.41 -7.97 -9.33
CA VAL A 100 -7.11 -7.96 -9.99
C VAL A 100 -7.05 -9.10 -10.99
#